data_AF-A0A9D1EYB6-F1
#
_entry.id   AF-A0A9D1EYB6-F1
#
_cell.length_a   1.000
_cell.length_b   1.000
_cell.length_c   1.000
_cell.angle_alpha   90.00
_cell.angle_beta   90.00
_cell.angle_gamma   90.00
#
_symmetry.space_group_name_H-M   'P 1'
#
loop_
_entity.id
_entity.type
_entity.pdbx_description
1 polymer ?
#
loop_
_entity_poly.entity_id
_entity_poly.type
_entity_poly.pdbx_seq_one_letter_code
_entity_poly.pdbx_strand_id
1 'polypeptide(L)'
;MWFTPNDVINKQRLFNFVTGPKGDGKTTGCRNYGLDLFCKDSDKQAEFCVIRRYKTETQATYKKYFDDINTKFNYGLDIKYRGRSAGIMIESKTGEEIFKPICHFFSLSTDAGIQGINLPNLRFMIFEEIFLDPRKGKRYLKNEPEEFARLYDTLARPSDPARKRVPVIFIGNSFASSNPYYDFFHISLNANGEFKSKNIYALHIQDKEFSEYANNTEFGRIMSNTAYGKHAFDNDFLLDNFDFVDKDFKKSHLLYNFIYNGKTYGVWINAKASALFVSSKYDPSCIRSYSFTTDDLKPNFLTAKMFTRNKQGELTKFAYNTGCLYFESLQIKNVWFDIAHLCNL
;
A
#
# COMPACT_ATOMS: atom_id res chain seq x y z
N MET A 1 -16.75 -17.32 3.47
CA MET A 1 -15.81 -16.30 2.94
C MET A 1 -15.73 -15.22 4.00
N TRP A 2 -14.54 -14.84 4.46
CA TRP A 2 -14.38 -13.97 5.63
C TRP A 2 -14.43 -12.48 5.27
N PHE A 3 -13.86 -12.11 4.11
CA PHE A 3 -13.94 -10.74 3.61
C PHE A 3 -14.89 -10.58 2.42
N THR A 4 -15.74 -9.54 2.45
CA THR A 4 -16.43 -9.01 1.26
C THR A 4 -16.24 -7.50 1.16
N PRO A 5 -16.10 -6.93 -0.06
CA PRO A 5 -15.81 -5.51 -0.22
C PRO A 5 -17.04 -4.60 -0.06
N ASN A 6 -18.25 -5.15 0.15
CA ASN A 6 -19.48 -4.37 0.19
C ASN A 6 -19.44 -3.28 1.25
N ASP A 7 -19.03 -3.60 2.47
CA ASP A 7 -18.98 -2.62 3.57
C ASP A 7 -17.97 -1.50 3.33
N VAL A 8 -16.84 -1.85 2.69
CA VAL A 8 -15.79 -0.92 2.27
C VAL A 8 -16.33 0.02 1.19
N ILE A 9 -16.94 -0.52 0.14
CA ILE A 9 -17.49 0.26 -0.98
C ILE A 9 -18.68 1.12 -0.56
N ASN A 10 -19.51 0.66 0.38
CA ASN A 10 -20.65 1.40 0.93
C ASN A 10 -20.22 2.69 1.66
N LYS A 11 -18.94 2.82 2.05
CA LYS A 11 -18.40 4.11 2.54
C LYS A 11 -18.24 5.15 1.43
N GLN A 12 -18.45 4.78 0.16
CA GLN A 12 -18.41 5.64 -1.02
C GLN A 12 -17.09 6.44 -1.15
N ARG A 13 -15.95 5.82 -0.80
CA ARG A 13 -14.62 6.41 -0.96
C ARG A 13 -13.98 5.98 -2.28
N LEU A 14 -13.17 6.87 -2.85
CA LEU A 14 -12.60 6.68 -4.18
C LEU A 14 -11.51 5.63 -4.10
N PHE A 15 -10.61 5.82 -3.14
CA PHE A 15 -9.53 4.89 -2.82
C PHE A 15 -9.78 4.24 -1.48
N ASN A 16 -9.72 2.91 -1.47
CA ASN A 16 -10.03 2.09 -0.31
C ASN A 16 -8.87 1.14 -0.06
N PHE A 17 -8.17 1.30 1.06
CA PHE A 17 -7.02 0.47 1.40
C PHE A 17 -7.46 -0.60 2.40
N VAL A 18 -7.28 -1.87 2.06
CA VAL A 18 -7.70 -2.99 2.90
C VAL A 18 -6.51 -3.89 3.18
N THR A 19 -6.02 -3.82 4.41
CA THR A 19 -5.01 -4.73 4.96
C THR A 19 -5.70 -5.83 5.77
N GLY A 20 -5.27 -7.07 5.63
CA GLY A 20 -5.86 -8.18 6.38
C GLY A 20 -5.01 -9.45 6.31
N PRO A 21 -5.34 -10.48 7.09
CA PRO A 21 -4.56 -11.71 7.16
C PRO A 21 -4.56 -12.48 5.84
N LYS A 22 -3.56 -13.33 5.64
CA LYS A 22 -3.47 -14.12 4.40
C LYS A 22 -4.55 -15.21 4.40
N GLY A 23 -5.41 -15.22 3.39
CA GLY A 23 -6.43 -16.27 3.21
C GLY A 23 -7.83 -15.93 3.71
N ASP A 24 -8.05 -14.72 4.24
CA ASP A 24 -9.38 -14.18 4.58
C ASP A 24 -10.32 -14.01 3.36
N GLY A 25 -9.78 -14.09 2.15
CA GLY A 25 -10.54 -13.97 0.91
C GLY A 25 -10.59 -12.57 0.30
N LYS A 26 -9.70 -11.64 0.69
CA LYS A 26 -9.59 -10.30 0.06
C LYS A 26 -9.66 -10.31 -1.48
N THR A 27 -8.78 -11.07 -2.12
CA THR A 27 -8.74 -11.22 -3.59
C THR A 27 -10.05 -11.80 -4.12
N THR A 28 -10.51 -12.91 -3.55
CA THR A 28 -11.72 -13.61 -3.99
C THR A 28 -12.96 -12.73 -3.86
N GLY A 29 -13.13 -12.03 -2.72
CA GLY A 29 -14.24 -11.12 -2.47
C GLY A 29 -14.24 -9.92 -3.42
N CYS A 30 -13.07 -9.31 -3.67
CA CYS A 30 -12.97 -8.19 -4.63
C CYS A 30 -13.27 -8.64 -6.06
N ARG A 31 -12.72 -9.78 -6.50
CA ARG A 31 -13.02 -10.38 -7.82
C ARG A 31 -14.51 -10.65 -7.98
N ASN A 32 -15.11 -11.31 -6.99
CA ASN A 32 -16.52 -11.67 -7.02
C ASN A 32 -17.40 -10.42 -7.06
N TYR A 33 -17.05 -9.35 -6.34
CA TYR A 33 -17.73 -8.06 -6.47
C TYR A 33 -17.65 -7.48 -7.89
N GLY A 34 -16.49 -7.60 -8.55
CA GLY A 34 -16.35 -7.23 -9.97
C GLY A 34 -17.26 -8.04 -10.90
N LEU A 35 -17.36 -9.36 -10.68
CA LEU A 35 -18.28 -10.23 -11.42
C LEU A 35 -19.74 -9.89 -11.14
N ASP A 36 -20.10 -9.57 -9.88
CA ASP A 36 -21.44 -9.16 -9.50
C ASP A 36 -21.87 -7.88 -10.22
N LEU A 37 -20.95 -6.91 -10.39
CA LEU A 37 -21.22 -5.70 -11.16
C LEU A 37 -21.59 -6.03 -12.61
N PHE A 38 -20.85 -6.94 -13.24
CA PHE A 38 -21.16 -7.43 -14.58
C PHE A 38 -22.48 -8.20 -14.64
N CYS A 39 -22.73 -9.08 -13.67
CA CYS A 39 -23.94 -9.90 -13.64
C CYS A 39 -25.20 -9.08 -13.38
N LYS A 40 -25.13 -8.06 -12.53
CA LYS A 40 -26.25 -7.16 -12.18
C LYS A 40 -26.51 -6.09 -13.24
N ASP A 41 -25.52 -5.80 -14.09
CA ASP A 41 -25.70 -4.91 -15.23
C ASP A 41 -26.57 -5.58 -16.30
N SER A 42 -27.75 -5.00 -16.57
CA SER A 42 -28.69 -5.51 -17.58
C SER A 42 -28.08 -5.55 -18.96
N ASP A 43 -27.23 -4.57 -19.29
CA ASP A 43 -26.61 -4.43 -20.61
C ASP A 43 -25.30 -5.24 -20.72
N LYS A 44 -24.91 -5.92 -19.64
CA LYS A 44 -23.66 -6.70 -19.53
C LYS A 44 -22.44 -5.90 -19.97
N GLN A 45 -22.40 -4.61 -19.66
CA GLN A 45 -21.32 -3.72 -20.06
C GLN A 45 -20.24 -3.61 -18.99
N ALA A 46 -20.59 -3.68 -17.71
CA ALA A 46 -19.69 -3.38 -16.61
C ALA A 46 -18.39 -4.20 -16.65
N GLU A 47 -17.28 -3.47 -16.65
CA GLU A 47 -15.93 -4.04 -16.65
C GLU A 47 -15.22 -3.67 -15.34
N PHE A 48 -14.28 -4.50 -14.91
CA PHE A 48 -13.36 -4.19 -13.82
C PHE A 48 -11.91 -4.44 -14.21
N CYS A 49 -10.96 -3.95 -13.42
CA CYS A 49 -9.55 -4.21 -13.64
C CYS A 49 -8.88 -4.78 -12.40
N VAL A 50 -7.88 -5.62 -12.64
CA VAL A 50 -6.96 -6.15 -11.62
C VAL A 50 -5.56 -5.67 -11.96
N ILE A 51 -4.97 -4.95 -11.02
CA ILE A 51 -3.62 -4.39 -11.11
C ILE A 51 -2.73 -5.20 -10.17
N ARG A 52 -1.58 -5.62 -10.70
CA ARG A 52 -0.46 -6.13 -9.90
C ARG A 52 0.78 -5.30 -10.17
N ARG A 53 1.78 -5.42 -9.30
CA ARG A 53 3.00 -4.61 -9.39
C ARG A 53 3.86 -4.99 -10.59
N TYR A 54 4.23 -6.26 -10.70
CA TYR A 54 5.16 -6.72 -11.74
C TYR A 54 4.49 -7.56 -12.83
N LYS A 55 4.93 -7.38 -14.08
CA LYS A 55 4.41 -8.12 -15.25
C LYS A 55 4.49 -9.64 -15.09
N THR A 56 5.56 -10.16 -14.50
CA THR A 56 5.75 -11.60 -14.27
C THR A 56 4.70 -12.16 -13.32
N GLU A 57 4.34 -11.42 -12.27
CA GLU A 57 3.30 -11.79 -11.30
C GLU A 57 1.92 -11.79 -11.96
N THR A 58 1.65 -10.79 -12.80
CA THR A 58 0.39 -10.70 -13.56
C THR A 58 0.25 -11.90 -14.50
N GLN A 59 1.26 -12.16 -15.34
CA GLN A 59 1.23 -13.21 -16.36
C GLN A 59 1.10 -14.62 -15.80
N ALA A 60 1.74 -14.89 -14.65
CA ALA A 60 1.72 -16.22 -14.03
C ALA A 60 0.34 -16.61 -13.50
N THR A 61 -0.47 -15.65 -13.03
CA THR A 61 -1.68 -15.96 -12.26
C THR A 61 -2.98 -15.67 -13.00
N TYR A 62 -3.00 -14.77 -13.99
CA TYR A 62 -4.29 -14.30 -14.52
C TYR A 62 -5.10 -15.39 -15.24
N LYS A 63 -4.46 -16.35 -15.92
CA LYS A 63 -5.16 -17.45 -16.64
C LYS A 63 -5.96 -18.38 -15.73
N LYS A 64 -5.63 -18.40 -14.43
CA LYS A 64 -6.30 -19.19 -13.40
C LYS A 64 -7.17 -18.35 -12.47
N TYR A 65 -7.28 -17.05 -12.75
CA TYR A 65 -7.90 -16.09 -11.82
C TYR A 65 -9.39 -16.37 -11.59
N PHE A 66 -10.05 -17.02 -12.54
CA PHE A 66 -11.48 -17.32 -12.51
C PHE A 66 -11.80 -18.83 -12.39
N ASP A 67 -10.81 -19.71 -12.14
CA ASP A 67 -11.01 -21.17 -12.20
C ASP A 67 -12.05 -21.70 -11.20
N ASP A 68 -12.23 -21.03 -10.06
CA ASP A 68 -13.15 -21.47 -9.00
C ASP A 68 -14.51 -20.77 -8.99
N ILE A 69 -14.80 -19.90 -9.97
CA ILE A 69 -16.01 -19.07 -9.93
C ILE A 69 -17.30 -19.87 -10.10
N ASN A 70 -17.27 -20.95 -10.88
CA ASN A 70 -18.46 -21.78 -11.09
C ASN A 70 -18.57 -22.86 -10.00
N THR A 71 -17.46 -23.48 -9.60
CA THR A 71 -17.47 -24.57 -8.63
C THR A 71 -17.73 -24.11 -7.20
N LYS A 72 -17.29 -22.89 -6.82
CA LYS A 72 -17.49 -22.37 -5.46
C LYS A 72 -18.57 -21.30 -5.34
N PHE A 73 -18.82 -20.54 -6.42
CA PHE A 73 -19.69 -19.35 -6.35
C PHE A 73 -20.83 -19.38 -7.36
N ASN A 74 -20.94 -20.44 -8.17
CA ASN A 74 -22.05 -20.69 -9.08
C ASN A 74 -22.39 -19.51 -10.03
N TYR A 75 -21.37 -18.84 -10.57
CA TYR A 75 -21.60 -17.74 -11.51
C TYR A 75 -22.15 -18.19 -12.87
N GLY A 76 -21.91 -19.43 -13.27
CA GLY A 76 -22.35 -19.97 -14.56
C GLY A 76 -21.70 -19.30 -15.78
N LEU A 77 -20.51 -18.71 -15.61
CA LEU A 77 -19.80 -17.97 -16.67
C LEU A 77 -18.72 -18.84 -17.31
N ASP A 78 -18.74 -18.96 -18.64
CA ASP A 78 -17.67 -19.60 -19.42
C ASP A 78 -16.60 -18.57 -19.80
N ILE A 79 -15.64 -18.36 -18.88
CA ILE A 79 -14.61 -17.33 -19.03
C ILE A 79 -13.60 -17.72 -20.12
N LYS A 80 -13.43 -16.84 -21.11
CA LYS A 80 -12.39 -16.90 -22.14
C LYS A 80 -11.37 -15.79 -21.92
N TYR A 81 -10.10 -16.08 -22.26
CA TYR A 81 -9.01 -15.12 -22.17
C TYR A 81 -8.58 -14.66 -23.57
N ARG A 82 -8.50 -13.34 -23.78
CA ARG A 82 -7.96 -12.72 -25.00
C ARG A 82 -6.98 -11.62 -24.62
N GLY A 83 -5.71 -11.79 -24.98
CA GLY A 83 -4.66 -10.83 -24.62
C GLY A 83 -4.55 -10.63 -23.11
N ARG A 84 -4.80 -9.40 -22.64
CA ARG A 84 -4.80 -9.04 -21.21
C ARG A 84 -6.18 -9.05 -20.56
N SER A 85 -7.19 -9.58 -21.23
CA SER A 85 -8.57 -9.52 -20.78
C SER A 85 -9.15 -10.92 -20.59
N ALA A 86 -10.02 -11.04 -19.59
CA ALA A 86 -10.93 -12.16 -19.40
C ALA A 86 -12.36 -11.68 -19.63
N GLY A 87 -13.16 -12.51 -20.28
CA GLY A 87 -14.52 -12.16 -20.68
C GLY A 87 -15.34 -13.38 -21.05
N ILE A 88 -16.50 -13.17 -21.63
CA ILE A 88 -17.37 -14.23 -22.15
C ILE A 88 -17.64 -14.01 -23.63
N MET A 89 -18.11 -15.04 -24.32
CA MET A 89 -18.74 -14.89 -25.63
C MET A 89 -20.21 -14.54 -25.41
N ILE A 90 -20.69 -13.50 -26.10
CA ILE A 90 -22.12 -13.15 -26.13
C ILE A 90 -22.58 -13.05 -27.58
N GLU A 91 -23.85 -13.35 -27.81
CA GLU A 91 -24.48 -13.08 -29.09
C GLU A 91 -24.79 -11.58 -29.20
N SER A 92 -24.32 -10.96 -30.27
CA SER A 92 -24.64 -9.58 -30.60
C SER A 92 -26.08 -9.45 -31.10
N LYS A 93 -26.58 -8.21 -31.24
CA LYS A 93 -27.91 -7.95 -31.81
C LYS A 93 -28.07 -8.46 -33.25
N THR A 94 -26.97 -8.70 -33.95
CA THR A 94 -26.92 -9.20 -35.32
C THR A 94 -26.72 -10.72 -35.40
N GLY A 95 -26.72 -11.43 -34.25
CA GLY A 95 -26.52 -12.88 -34.19
C GLY A 95 -25.07 -13.34 -34.23
N GLU A 96 -24.10 -12.42 -34.31
CA GLU A 96 -22.68 -12.76 -34.29
C GLU A 96 -22.18 -12.95 -32.85
N GLU A 97 -21.41 -14.01 -32.61
CA GLU A 97 -20.68 -14.19 -31.35
C GLU A 97 -19.54 -13.19 -31.22
N ILE A 98 -19.64 -12.29 -30.23
CA ILE A 98 -18.63 -11.30 -29.91
C ILE A 98 -18.01 -11.56 -28.54
N PHE A 99 -16.72 -11.24 -28.41
CA PHE A 99 -16.04 -11.30 -27.12
C PHE A 99 -16.37 -10.07 -26.29
N LYS A 100 -17.00 -10.28 -25.14
CA LYS A 100 -17.31 -9.24 -24.17
C LYS A 100 -16.31 -9.29 -23.01
N PRO A 101 -15.35 -8.35 -22.93
CA PRO A 101 -14.46 -8.29 -21.78
C PRO A 101 -15.24 -7.99 -20.50
N ILE A 102 -14.83 -8.63 -19.40
CA ILE A 102 -15.36 -8.41 -18.05
C ILE A 102 -14.24 -7.87 -17.14
N CYS A 103 -13.04 -8.46 -17.25
CA CYS A 103 -11.89 -8.11 -16.43
C CYS A 103 -10.67 -7.83 -17.30
N HIS A 104 -9.94 -6.77 -16.98
CA HIS A 104 -8.65 -6.46 -17.61
C HIS A 104 -7.52 -6.55 -16.58
N PHE A 105 -6.40 -7.14 -16.99
CA PHE A 105 -5.21 -7.30 -16.16
C PHE A 105 -4.14 -6.29 -16.56
N PHE A 106 -3.63 -5.55 -15.57
CA PHE A 106 -2.58 -4.55 -15.74
C PHE A 106 -1.42 -4.79 -14.79
N SER A 107 -0.23 -4.42 -15.23
CA SER A 107 1.01 -4.49 -14.46
C SER A 107 1.57 -3.10 -14.28
N LEU A 108 1.63 -2.61 -13.05
CA LEU A 108 2.05 -1.24 -12.79
C LEU A 108 3.45 -0.93 -13.33
N SER A 109 4.37 -1.90 -13.26
CA SER A 109 5.76 -1.79 -13.73
C SER A 109 5.90 -1.48 -15.22
N THR A 110 4.90 -1.81 -16.05
CA THR A 110 4.97 -1.65 -17.52
C THR A 110 3.87 -0.79 -18.08
N ASP A 111 2.73 -0.70 -17.38
CA ASP A 111 1.50 -0.13 -17.95
C ASP A 111 1.20 1.27 -17.40
N ALA A 112 1.98 1.79 -16.44
CA ALA A 112 1.77 3.13 -15.87
C ALA A 112 1.80 4.27 -16.92
N GLY A 113 2.53 4.08 -18.02
CA GLY A 113 2.62 5.01 -19.15
C GLY A 113 1.84 4.59 -20.39
N ILE A 114 0.91 3.62 -20.29
CA ILE A 114 0.18 3.13 -21.46
C ILE A 114 -0.73 4.24 -22.02
N GLN A 115 -0.73 4.41 -23.35
CA GLN A 115 -1.58 5.38 -24.04
C GLN A 115 -2.57 4.67 -24.97
N GLY A 116 -3.64 5.37 -25.34
CA GLY A 116 -4.61 4.88 -26.34
C GLY A 116 -5.60 3.81 -25.85
N ILE A 117 -5.51 3.35 -24.59
CA ILE A 117 -6.52 2.45 -24.01
C ILE A 117 -7.76 3.25 -23.62
N ASN A 118 -8.94 2.75 -24.02
CA ASN A 118 -10.23 3.32 -23.68
C ASN A 118 -11.14 2.25 -23.06
N LEU A 119 -11.45 2.38 -21.77
CA LEU A 119 -12.34 1.46 -21.04
C LEU A 119 -13.62 2.17 -20.55
N PRO A 120 -14.57 2.56 -21.44
CA PRO A 120 -15.77 3.34 -21.07
C PRO A 120 -16.67 2.64 -20.04
N ASN A 121 -16.62 1.31 -20.01
CA ASN A 121 -17.42 0.53 -19.11
C ASN A 121 -16.72 0.13 -17.81
N LEU A 122 -15.52 0.65 -17.55
CA LEU A 122 -14.84 0.41 -16.29
C LEU A 122 -15.69 0.94 -15.13
N ARG A 123 -15.97 0.08 -14.15
CA ARG A 123 -16.77 0.40 -12.94
C ARG A 123 -16.00 0.15 -11.65
N PHE A 124 -14.94 -0.64 -11.68
CA PHE A 124 -14.23 -1.02 -10.47
C PHE A 124 -12.77 -1.38 -10.75
N MET A 125 -11.88 -1.08 -9.82
CA MET A 125 -10.48 -1.50 -9.89
C MET A 125 -10.03 -2.16 -8.59
N ILE A 126 -9.19 -3.17 -8.74
CA ILE A 126 -8.57 -3.92 -7.67
C ILE A 126 -7.07 -3.77 -7.86
N PHE A 127 -6.35 -3.31 -6.84
CA PHE A 127 -4.90 -3.39 -6.82
C PHE A 127 -4.47 -4.41 -5.78
N GLU A 128 -3.95 -5.55 -6.24
CA GLU A 128 -3.55 -6.64 -5.38
C GLU A 128 -2.10 -6.56 -4.88
N GLU A 129 -1.89 -7.12 -3.68
CA GLU A 129 -0.58 -7.27 -3.03
C GLU A 129 0.19 -5.94 -2.94
N ILE A 130 -0.50 -4.87 -2.53
CA ILE A 130 0.11 -3.54 -2.49
C ILE A 130 1.16 -3.40 -1.39
N PHE A 131 1.17 -4.23 -0.36
CA PHE A 131 2.20 -4.23 0.68
C PHE A 131 3.20 -5.35 0.44
N LEU A 132 4.48 -5.01 0.51
CA LEU A 132 5.58 -5.94 0.30
C LEU A 132 6.11 -6.50 1.60
N ASP A 133 6.58 -7.74 1.52
CA ASP A 133 7.44 -8.34 2.54
C ASP A 133 8.91 -8.00 2.20
N PRO A 134 9.56 -7.03 2.88
CA PRO A 134 10.94 -6.63 2.59
C PRO A 134 11.95 -7.78 2.73
N ARG A 135 11.62 -8.85 3.49
CA ARG A 135 12.49 -10.02 3.65
C ARG A 135 12.58 -10.87 2.38
N LYS A 136 11.67 -10.67 1.41
CA LYS A 136 11.65 -11.42 0.15
C LYS A 136 12.47 -10.76 -0.96
N GLY A 137 13.20 -9.69 -0.66
CA GLY A 137 14.00 -8.94 -1.64
C GLY A 137 13.16 -8.19 -2.68
N LYS A 138 11.83 -8.22 -2.58
CA LYS A 138 10.93 -7.40 -3.40
C LYS A 138 11.00 -5.95 -2.93
N ARG A 139 10.94 -5.02 -3.88
CA ARG A 139 10.96 -3.58 -3.60
C ARG A 139 9.75 -2.90 -4.24
N TYR A 140 9.35 -1.77 -3.70
CA TYR A 140 8.40 -0.91 -4.38
C TYR A 140 9.03 -0.37 -5.67
N LEU A 141 8.20 -0.05 -6.67
CA LEU A 141 8.64 0.74 -7.81
C LEU A 141 9.04 2.14 -7.32
N LYS A 142 9.96 2.79 -8.05
CA LYS A 142 10.27 4.19 -7.78
C LYS A 142 9.01 5.03 -8.00
N ASN A 143 8.61 5.84 -7.01
CA ASN A 143 7.41 6.69 -7.05
C ASN A 143 6.13 5.88 -7.39
N GLU A 144 5.99 4.70 -6.81
CA GLU A 144 4.90 3.76 -7.11
C GLU A 144 3.48 4.35 -6.95
N PRO A 145 3.17 5.16 -5.91
CA PRO A 145 1.87 5.80 -5.79
C PRO A 145 1.56 6.76 -6.96
N GLU A 146 2.56 7.49 -7.44
CA GLU A 146 2.43 8.38 -8.59
C GLU A 146 2.25 7.62 -9.90
N GLU A 147 2.99 6.53 -10.11
CA GLU A 147 2.78 5.65 -11.26
C GLU A 147 1.38 5.03 -11.24
N PHE A 148 0.87 4.67 -10.06
CA PHE A 148 -0.51 4.22 -9.92
C PHE A 148 -1.51 5.33 -10.29
N ALA A 149 -1.27 6.57 -9.84
CA ALA A 149 -2.13 7.70 -10.16
C ALA A 149 -2.20 7.95 -11.68
N ARG A 150 -1.06 7.82 -12.40
CA ARG A 150 -1.02 7.91 -13.87
C ARG A 150 -1.82 6.81 -14.56
N LEU A 151 -1.70 5.57 -14.08
CA LEU A 151 -2.49 4.45 -14.59
C LEU A 151 -3.98 4.68 -14.34
N TYR A 152 -4.35 5.10 -13.13
CA TYR A 152 -5.73 5.42 -12.76
C TYR A 152 -6.32 6.51 -13.67
N ASP A 153 -5.58 7.60 -13.90
CA ASP A 153 -6.02 8.69 -14.77
C ASP A 153 -6.25 8.22 -16.22
N THR A 154 -5.35 7.38 -16.73
CA THR A 154 -5.47 6.77 -18.07
C THR A 154 -6.71 5.90 -18.21
N LEU A 155 -6.98 5.04 -17.22
CA LEU A 155 -8.03 4.02 -17.29
C LEU A 155 -9.41 4.55 -16.89
N ALA A 156 -9.50 5.25 -15.76
CA ALA A 156 -10.76 5.78 -15.22
C ALA A 156 -11.17 7.09 -15.88
N ARG A 157 -10.20 7.91 -16.32
CA ARG A 157 -10.39 9.24 -16.91
C ARG A 157 -11.35 10.11 -16.09
N PRO A 158 -11.03 10.40 -14.82
CA PRO A 158 -11.92 11.11 -13.90
C PRO A 158 -12.26 12.54 -14.34
N SER A 159 -11.48 13.14 -15.26
CA SER A 159 -11.71 14.45 -15.84
C SER A 159 -12.74 14.46 -16.97
N ASP A 160 -13.08 13.30 -17.55
CA ASP A 160 -14.08 13.17 -18.60
C ASP A 160 -15.48 13.10 -17.96
N PRO A 161 -16.36 14.10 -18.20
CA PRO A 161 -17.68 14.18 -17.57
C PRO A 161 -18.62 13.05 -18.00
N ALA A 162 -18.35 12.36 -19.11
CA ALA A 162 -19.12 11.19 -19.53
C ALA A 162 -18.74 9.92 -18.76
N ARG A 163 -17.64 9.94 -18.00
CA ARG A 163 -17.17 8.78 -17.24
C ARG A 163 -17.81 8.71 -15.86
N LYS A 164 -18.30 7.51 -15.54
CA LYS A 164 -18.71 7.19 -14.17
C LYS A 164 -17.48 7.08 -13.28
N ARG A 165 -17.64 7.52 -12.03
CA ARG A 165 -16.63 7.36 -10.97
C ARG A 165 -16.24 5.88 -10.81
N VAL A 166 -14.94 5.61 -10.78
CA VAL A 166 -14.39 4.26 -10.63
C VAL A 166 -13.71 4.09 -9.27
N PRO A 167 -14.37 3.48 -8.25
CA PRO A 167 -13.71 3.16 -7.00
C PRO A 167 -12.58 2.13 -7.18
N VAL A 168 -11.57 2.24 -6.33
CA VAL A 168 -10.44 1.33 -6.26
C VAL A 168 -10.39 0.70 -4.87
N ILE A 169 -10.20 -0.62 -4.80
CA ILE A 169 -9.76 -1.29 -3.58
C ILE A 169 -8.31 -1.76 -3.75
N PHE A 170 -7.44 -1.26 -2.88
CA PHE A 170 -6.08 -1.72 -2.73
C PHE A 170 -6.07 -2.78 -1.63
N ILE A 171 -5.67 -4.00 -1.97
CA ILE A 171 -5.60 -5.10 -1.02
C ILE A 171 -4.17 -5.54 -0.79
N GLY A 172 -3.84 -5.88 0.45
CA GLY A 172 -2.55 -6.45 0.80
C GLY A 172 -2.58 -7.13 2.16
N ASN A 173 -1.53 -7.89 2.47
CA ASN A 173 -1.34 -8.45 3.80
C ASN A 173 -0.59 -7.44 4.69
N SER A 174 -0.81 -7.50 6.00
CA SER A 174 -0.27 -6.51 6.95
C SER A 174 1.18 -6.82 7.30
N PHE A 175 2.14 -6.31 6.51
CA PHE A 175 3.56 -6.51 6.82
C PHE A 175 4.15 -5.38 7.68
N ALA A 176 3.79 -4.13 7.42
CA ALA A 176 4.23 -2.94 8.16
C ALA A 176 3.15 -1.85 8.11
N SER A 177 2.98 -1.08 9.19
CA SER A 177 2.02 0.05 9.18
C SER A 177 2.51 1.23 8.33
N SER A 178 3.80 1.25 8.00
CA SER A 178 4.44 2.26 7.17
C SER A 178 4.66 1.71 5.76
N ASN A 179 4.13 2.40 4.76
CA ASN A 179 4.27 2.02 3.36
C ASN A 179 4.11 3.25 2.45
N PRO A 180 4.63 3.21 1.21
CA PRO A 180 4.62 4.37 0.32
C PRO A 180 3.23 4.93 0.04
N TYR A 181 2.19 4.08 -0.02
CA TYR A 181 0.82 4.53 -0.24
C TYR A 181 0.27 5.33 0.94
N TYR A 182 0.48 4.84 2.17
CA TYR A 182 0.01 5.53 3.37
C TYR A 182 0.74 6.85 3.55
N ASP A 183 2.04 6.88 3.28
CA ASP A 183 2.84 8.10 3.36
C ASP A 183 2.41 9.15 2.32
N PHE A 184 2.19 8.71 1.07
CA PHE A 184 1.76 9.55 -0.05
C PHE A 184 0.35 10.12 0.17
N PHE A 185 -0.59 9.31 0.64
CA PHE A 185 -1.98 9.73 0.88
C PHE A 185 -2.24 10.26 2.30
N HIS A 186 -1.20 10.36 3.13
CA HIS A 186 -1.29 10.82 4.53
C HIS A 186 -2.31 10.03 5.36
N ILE A 187 -2.29 8.71 5.19
CA ILE A 187 -3.15 7.78 5.91
C ILE A 187 -2.51 7.46 7.25
N SER A 188 -3.27 7.64 8.32
CA SER A 188 -2.86 7.24 9.67
C SER A 188 -4.04 6.51 10.30
N LEU A 189 -3.88 5.20 10.50
CA LEU A 189 -4.91 4.37 11.12
C LEU A 189 -5.09 4.77 12.59
N ASN A 190 -6.33 4.76 13.05
CA ASN A 190 -6.68 4.90 14.46
C ASN A 190 -6.45 3.57 15.22
N ALA A 191 -6.73 3.57 16.53
CA ALA A 191 -6.59 2.39 17.37
C ALA A 191 -7.44 1.18 16.94
N ASN A 192 -8.50 1.40 16.16
CA ASN A 192 -9.36 0.35 15.61
C ASN A 192 -8.90 -0.11 14.22
N GLY A 193 -7.73 0.34 13.75
CA GLY A 193 -7.23 -0.01 12.43
C GLY A 193 -7.94 0.73 11.28
N GLU A 194 -8.63 1.83 11.54
CA GLU A 194 -9.39 2.56 10.52
C GLU A 194 -8.84 3.96 10.24
N PHE A 195 -8.97 4.41 9.00
CA PHE A 195 -8.82 5.80 8.61
C PHE A 195 -9.93 6.18 7.64
N LYS A 196 -10.49 7.40 7.78
CA LYS A 196 -11.56 7.87 6.90
C LYS A 196 -11.42 9.36 6.61
N SER A 197 -11.40 9.70 5.33
CA SER A 197 -11.52 11.07 4.83
C SER A 197 -12.73 11.20 3.90
N LYS A 198 -12.84 12.30 3.15
CA LYS A 198 -13.90 12.49 2.13
C LYS A 198 -13.78 11.48 0.98
N ASN A 199 -12.55 11.19 0.54
CA ASN A 199 -12.27 10.42 -0.67
C ASN A 199 -11.51 9.12 -0.40
N ILE A 200 -11.02 8.90 0.82
CA ILE A 200 -10.19 7.75 1.18
C ILE A 200 -10.80 7.03 2.38
N TYR A 201 -10.79 5.71 2.33
CA TYR A 201 -11.00 4.84 3.48
C TYR A 201 -9.82 3.87 3.57
N ALA A 202 -9.34 3.60 4.78
CA ALA A 202 -8.42 2.51 5.02
C ALA A 202 -8.92 1.67 6.20
N LEU A 203 -8.82 0.35 6.05
CA LEU A 203 -9.26 -0.63 7.03
C LEU A 203 -8.18 -1.69 7.18
N HIS A 204 -7.77 -1.88 8.43
CA HIS A 204 -6.99 -3.01 8.87
C HIS A 204 -7.90 -4.03 9.54
N ILE A 205 -8.15 -5.12 8.84
CA ILE A 205 -9.08 -6.17 9.24
C ILE A 205 -8.48 -6.90 10.45
N GLN A 206 -9.23 -6.89 11.55
CA GLN A 206 -9.01 -7.75 12.70
C GLN A 206 -10.26 -8.61 12.86
N ASP A 207 -10.23 -9.81 12.29
CA ASP A 207 -11.33 -10.75 12.34
C ASP A 207 -10.96 -11.92 13.27
N LYS A 208 -11.48 -11.86 14.50
CA LYS A 208 -11.22 -12.88 15.52
C LYS A 208 -11.72 -14.26 15.10
N GLU A 209 -12.85 -14.33 14.41
CA GLU A 209 -13.45 -15.60 14.00
C GLU A 209 -12.56 -16.26 12.92
N PHE A 210 -12.05 -15.46 11.98
CA PHE A 210 -11.04 -15.92 11.03
C PHE A 210 -9.76 -16.39 11.75
N SER A 211 -9.22 -15.61 12.68
CA SER A 211 -7.98 -15.94 13.39
C SER A 211 -8.14 -17.25 14.19
N GLU A 212 -9.26 -17.43 14.90
CA GLU A 212 -9.59 -18.66 15.61
C GLU A 212 -9.72 -19.86 14.66
N TYR A 213 -10.45 -19.68 13.55
CA TYR A 213 -10.58 -20.73 12.53
C TYR A 213 -9.21 -21.12 11.96
N ALA A 214 -8.40 -20.13 11.57
CA ALA A 214 -7.10 -20.34 10.96
C ALA A 214 -6.14 -21.07 11.92
N ASN A 215 -6.08 -20.66 13.18
CA ASN A 215 -5.29 -21.31 14.23
C ASN A 215 -5.76 -22.74 14.53
N ASN A 216 -7.04 -23.06 14.32
CA ASN A 216 -7.59 -24.39 14.52
C ASN A 216 -7.37 -25.37 13.35
N THR A 217 -6.90 -24.90 12.19
CA THR A 217 -6.52 -25.79 11.08
C THR A 217 -5.28 -26.62 11.44
N GLU A 218 -5.08 -27.77 10.77
CA GLU A 218 -3.86 -28.59 10.97
C GLU A 218 -2.58 -27.77 10.78
N PHE A 219 -2.53 -27.00 9.69
CA PHE A 219 -1.43 -26.08 9.40
C PHE A 219 -1.32 -24.97 10.46
N GLY A 220 -2.44 -24.41 10.89
CA GLY A 220 -2.50 -23.39 11.94
C GLY A 220 -1.91 -23.86 13.25
N ARG A 221 -2.29 -25.05 13.71
CA ARG A 221 -1.78 -25.65 14.96
C ARG A 221 -0.27 -25.82 14.92
N ILE A 222 0.29 -26.31 13.81
CA ILE A 222 1.74 -26.47 13.62
C ILE A 222 2.45 -25.11 13.63
N MET A 223 1.85 -24.10 13.01
CA MET A 223 2.49 -22.80 12.81
C MET A 223 2.24 -21.78 13.93
N SER A 224 1.30 -22.04 14.84
CA SER A 224 0.84 -21.12 15.91
C SER A 224 1.97 -20.52 16.75
N ASN A 225 3.00 -21.31 17.06
CA ASN A 225 4.15 -20.88 17.85
C ASN A 225 5.29 -20.26 17.03
N THR A 226 5.09 -20.05 15.72
CA THR A 226 6.10 -19.46 14.83
C THR A 226 5.80 -17.99 14.55
N ALA A 227 6.83 -17.20 14.21
CA ALA A 227 6.64 -15.84 13.73
C ALA A 227 5.77 -15.76 12.46
N TYR A 228 5.74 -16.84 11.66
CA TYR A 228 4.86 -16.92 10.49
C TYR A 228 3.39 -17.04 10.90
N GLY A 229 3.06 -17.90 11.86
CA GLY A 229 1.68 -18.12 12.31
C GLY A 229 1.05 -16.85 12.88
N LYS A 230 1.75 -16.20 13.82
CA LYS A 230 1.31 -14.93 14.41
C LYS A 230 0.97 -13.88 13.35
N HIS A 231 1.86 -13.67 12.37
CA HIS A 231 1.59 -12.72 11.29
C HIS A 231 0.50 -13.17 10.32
N ALA A 232 0.51 -14.44 9.90
CA ALA A 232 -0.41 -14.93 8.87
C ALA A 232 -1.86 -14.98 9.37
N PHE A 233 -2.07 -15.25 10.67
CA PHE A 233 -3.38 -15.49 11.27
C PHE A 233 -3.86 -14.35 12.17
N ASP A 234 -2.97 -13.75 12.98
CA ASP A 234 -3.34 -12.69 13.92
C ASP A 234 -3.18 -11.28 13.30
N ASN A 235 -2.64 -11.21 12.07
CA ASN A 235 -2.54 -10.00 11.25
C ASN A 235 -1.78 -8.82 11.88
N ASP A 236 -0.98 -9.08 12.91
CA ASP A 236 -0.08 -8.07 13.49
C ASP A 236 0.89 -7.56 12.43
N PHE A 237 1.19 -6.25 12.45
CA PHE A 237 2.24 -5.66 11.63
C PHE A 237 3.59 -6.22 12.06
N LEU A 238 4.00 -7.32 11.41
CA LEU A 238 5.13 -8.16 11.81
C LEU A 238 6.48 -7.43 11.89
N LEU A 239 6.62 -6.33 11.16
CA LEU A 239 7.86 -5.56 11.07
C LEU A 239 7.83 -4.28 11.88
N ASP A 240 6.70 -3.94 12.50
CA ASP A 240 6.58 -2.74 13.30
C ASP A 240 7.30 -2.96 14.62
N ASN A 241 8.57 -2.56 14.64
CA ASN A 241 9.34 -2.47 15.86
C ASN A 241 9.15 -1.06 16.46
N PHE A 242 8.37 -0.99 17.54
CA PHE A 242 8.15 0.24 18.30
C PHE A 242 9.26 0.56 19.31
N ASP A 243 10.33 -0.24 19.39
CA ASP A 243 11.47 0.10 20.23
C ASP A 243 12.02 1.46 19.79
N PHE A 244 12.34 2.31 20.77
CA PHE A 244 12.79 3.69 20.55
C PHE A 244 11.74 4.60 19.89
N VAL A 245 10.48 4.18 19.71
CA VAL A 245 9.37 5.07 19.32
C VAL A 245 8.69 5.59 20.58
N ASP A 246 8.80 6.89 20.82
CA ASP A 246 8.23 7.55 22.00
C ASP A 246 7.74 8.95 21.61
N LYS A 247 6.42 9.08 21.40
CA LYS A 247 5.79 10.36 21.03
C LYS A 247 5.93 11.42 22.13
N ASP A 248 6.01 10.99 23.38
CA ASP A 248 6.03 11.85 24.56
C ASP A 248 7.45 12.11 25.07
N PHE A 249 8.46 11.66 24.30
CA PHE A 249 9.86 11.87 24.63
C PHE A 249 10.16 13.37 24.80
N LYS A 250 10.70 13.73 25.97
CA LYS A 250 10.96 15.13 26.31
C LYS A 250 12.02 15.72 25.38
N LYS A 251 11.62 16.74 24.61
CA LYS A 251 12.50 17.54 23.75
C LYS A 251 13.20 18.60 24.62
N SER A 252 14.50 18.84 24.43
CA SER A 252 15.22 19.93 25.11
C SER A 252 15.74 20.96 24.12
N HIS A 253 16.88 20.70 23.48
CA HIS A 253 17.50 21.65 22.55
C HIS A 253 17.54 21.07 21.14
N LEU A 254 17.14 21.88 20.14
CA LEU A 254 17.26 21.50 18.74
C LEU A 254 18.74 21.51 18.33
N LEU A 255 19.25 20.39 17.83
CA LEU A 255 20.63 20.27 17.35
C LEU A 255 20.78 20.66 15.88
N TYR A 256 19.86 20.15 15.05
CA TYR A 256 19.81 20.40 13.62
C TYR A 256 18.45 19.99 13.03
N ASN A 257 18.18 20.47 11.82
CA ASN A 257 17.08 19.99 10.98
C ASN A 257 17.62 19.12 9.85
N PHE A 258 16.78 18.23 9.32
CA PHE A 258 17.03 17.63 8.02
C PHE A 258 15.76 17.59 7.17
N ILE A 259 15.95 17.58 5.85
CA ILE A 259 14.90 17.36 4.87
C ILE A 259 15.11 16.03 4.15
N TYR A 260 14.01 15.30 3.95
CA TYR A 260 13.98 14.05 3.21
C TYR A 260 12.62 13.87 2.53
N ASN A 261 12.64 13.66 1.22
CA ASN A 261 11.47 13.52 0.33
C ASN A 261 10.42 14.62 0.58
N GLY A 262 10.86 15.87 0.59
CA GLY A 262 10.03 17.07 0.75
C GLY A 262 9.55 17.37 2.17
N LYS A 263 9.81 16.50 3.16
CA LYS A 263 9.43 16.71 4.57
C LYS A 263 10.63 17.08 5.43
N THR A 264 10.46 18.06 6.31
CA THR A 264 11.49 18.52 7.25
C THR A 264 11.25 17.98 8.65
N TYR A 265 12.33 17.56 9.31
CA TYR A 265 12.34 16.96 10.63
C TYR A 265 13.38 17.67 11.51
N GLY A 266 13.08 17.79 12.81
CA GLY A 266 13.98 18.31 13.81
C GLY A 266 14.62 17.20 14.62
N VAL A 267 15.92 17.31 14.90
CA VAL A 267 16.66 16.40 15.78
C VAL A 267 17.03 17.12 17.07
N TRP A 268 16.47 16.65 18.16
CA TRP A 268 16.55 17.27 19.49
C TRP A 268 17.46 16.44 20.38
N ILE A 269 18.26 17.10 21.22
CA ILE A 269 18.97 16.43 22.31
C ILE A 269 18.14 16.52 23.59
N ASN A 270 18.08 15.42 24.33
CA ASN A 270 17.65 15.41 25.71
C ASN A 270 18.87 15.08 26.58
N ALA A 271 19.45 16.12 27.18
CA ALA A 271 20.66 15.98 27.99
C ALA A 271 20.45 15.12 29.26
N LYS A 272 19.22 15.03 29.78
CA LYS A 272 18.92 14.20 30.96
C LYS A 272 18.87 12.71 30.62
N ALA A 273 18.35 12.39 29.43
CA ALA A 273 18.27 11.02 28.93
C ALA A 273 19.52 10.60 28.15
N SER A 274 20.50 11.50 27.95
CA SER A 274 21.68 11.29 27.10
C SER A 274 21.32 10.71 25.72
N ALA A 275 20.23 11.19 25.15
CA ALA A 275 19.63 10.62 23.95
C ALA A 275 19.18 11.70 22.97
N LEU A 276 19.15 11.31 21.70
CA LEU A 276 18.62 12.11 20.62
C LEU A 276 17.19 11.70 20.32
N PHE A 277 16.41 12.67 19.84
CA PHE A 277 15.01 12.48 19.48
C PHE A 277 14.69 13.12 18.14
N VAL A 278 14.15 12.33 17.21
CA VAL A 278 13.74 12.81 15.88
C VAL A 278 12.24 13.06 15.86
N SER A 279 11.86 14.25 15.40
CA SER A 279 10.47 14.70 15.41
C SER A 279 10.07 15.37 14.09
N SER A 280 8.78 15.28 13.78
CA SER A 280 8.13 16.09 12.75
C SER A 280 8.11 17.59 13.09
N LYS A 281 8.30 17.97 14.36
CA LYS A 281 8.45 19.35 14.79
C LYS A 281 9.90 19.82 14.62
N TYR A 282 10.05 21.01 14.05
CA TYR A 282 11.34 21.63 13.77
C TYR A 282 11.25 23.16 13.93
N ASP A 283 12.40 23.82 14.03
CA ASP A 283 12.51 25.29 14.02
C ASP A 283 13.17 25.73 12.71
N PRO A 284 12.47 26.45 11.82
CA PRO A 284 13.02 26.92 10.55
C PRO A 284 14.23 27.85 10.70
N SER A 285 14.40 28.50 11.85
CA SER A 285 15.54 29.39 12.13
C SER A 285 16.83 28.63 12.46
N CYS A 286 16.77 27.31 12.59
CA CYS A 286 17.96 26.49 12.86
C CYS A 286 18.96 26.57 11.71
N ILE A 287 20.11 27.18 12.00
CA ILE A 287 21.22 27.38 11.05
C ILE A 287 21.76 26.05 10.52
N ARG A 288 21.72 24.99 11.34
CA ARG A 288 22.22 23.68 10.96
C ARG A 288 21.10 22.86 10.33
N SER A 289 21.04 22.88 9.01
CA SER A 289 20.05 22.14 8.23
C SER A 289 20.73 21.27 7.18
N TYR A 290 20.31 20.01 7.05
CA TYR A 290 20.90 19.04 6.11
C TYR A 290 19.89 18.54 5.09
N SER A 291 20.35 18.26 3.87
CA SER A 291 19.59 17.56 2.83
C SER A 291 20.24 16.22 2.50
N PHE A 292 19.42 15.17 2.46
CA PHE A 292 19.84 13.80 2.18
C PHE A 292 19.47 13.31 0.77
N THR A 293 18.75 14.11 -0.01
CA THR A 293 18.48 13.84 -1.42
C THR A 293 18.88 15.05 -2.28
N THR A 294 19.17 14.80 -3.55
CA THR A 294 19.46 15.89 -4.50
C THR A 294 18.23 16.76 -4.74
N ASP A 295 17.04 16.15 -4.78
CA ASP A 295 15.77 16.84 -5.03
C ASP A 295 15.39 17.80 -3.89
N ASP A 296 15.86 17.50 -2.66
CA ASP A 296 15.62 18.34 -1.48
C ASP A 296 16.71 19.40 -1.25
N LEU A 297 17.72 19.51 -2.12
CA LEU A 297 18.80 20.48 -1.96
C LEU A 297 18.26 21.91 -2.05
N LYS A 298 18.50 22.70 -1.01
CA LYS A 298 18.07 24.11 -0.90
C LYS A 298 19.26 24.99 -0.52
N PRO A 299 19.25 26.29 -0.85
CA PRO A 299 20.21 27.23 -0.31
C PRO A 299 20.30 27.11 1.22
N ASN A 300 21.52 27.17 1.75
CA ASN A 300 21.84 27.04 3.19
C ASN A 300 21.61 25.65 3.81
N PHE A 301 21.33 24.61 3.01
CA PHE A 301 21.33 23.23 3.48
C PHE A 301 22.67 22.55 3.17
N LEU A 302 23.23 21.86 4.16
CA LEU A 302 24.43 21.05 4.01
C LEU A 302 24.07 19.67 3.45
N THR A 303 24.95 19.05 2.68
CA THR A 303 24.69 17.73 2.08
C THR A 303 24.90 16.58 3.07
N ALA A 304 24.40 15.39 2.74
CA ALA A 304 24.67 14.15 3.47
C ALA A 304 26.17 13.90 3.74
N LYS A 305 27.04 14.25 2.78
CA LYS A 305 28.51 14.13 2.93
C LYS A 305 29.05 15.10 3.99
N MET A 306 28.46 16.28 4.12
CA MET A 306 28.83 17.22 5.18
C MET A 306 28.25 16.81 6.52
N PHE A 307 27.07 16.18 6.54
CA PHE A 307 26.51 15.60 7.76
C PHE A 307 27.49 14.61 8.40
N THR A 308 27.97 13.62 7.64
CA THR A 308 28.87 12.57 8.15
C THR A 308 30.25 13.06 8.60
N ARG A 309 30.64 14.28 8.23
CA ARG A 309 31.92 14.91 8.61
C ARG A 309 31.80 15.91 9.76
N ASN A 310 30.59 16.26 10.16
CA ASN A 310 30.34 17.26 11.19
C ASN A 310 29.97 16.60 12.52
N LYS A 311 30.13 17.35 13.62
CA LYS A 311 29.81 16.90 14.99
C LYS A 311 28.37 16.38 15.13
N GLN A 312 27.43 16.94 14.35
CA GLN A 312 26.04 16.46 14.33
C GLN A 312 25.95 15.02 13.83
N GLY A 313 26.63 14.70 12.72
CA GLY A 313 26.65 13.35 12.19
C GLY A 313 27.38 12.38 13.10
N GLU A 314 28.52 12.79 13.68
CA GLU A 314 29.25 11.96 14.65
C GLU A 314 28.40 11.64 15.89
N LEU A 315 27.75 12.65 16.47
CA LEU A 315 26.88 12.48 17.64
C LEU A 315 25.67 11.59 17.31
N THR A 316 25.05 11.80 16.16
CA THR A 316 23.92 10.98 15.74
C THR A 316 24.34 9.54 15.44
N LYS A 317 25.52 9.33 14.84
CA LYS A 317 26.11 8.00 14.65
C LYS A 317 26.34 7.30 15.99
N PHE A 318 26.90 8.01 16.96
CA PHE A 318 27.11 7.48 18.30
C PHE A 318 25.77 7.09 18.96
N ALA A 319 24.79 8.01 18.96
CA ALA A 319 23.47 7.75 19.52
C ALA A 319 22.78 6.55 18.85
N TYR A 320 22.88 6.43 17.53
CA TYR A 320 22.34 5.30 16.78
C TYR A 320 23.01 3.97 17.20
N ASN A 321 24.34 3.93 17.20
CA ASN A 321 25.12 2.72 17.52
C ASN A 321 25.09 2.31 19.00
N THR A 322 24.62 3.19 19.89
CA THR A 322 24.51 2.94 21.33
C THR A 322 23.06 2.74 21.81
N GLY A 323 22.06 2.79 20.90
CA GLY A 323 20.66 2.66 21.27
C GLY A 323 20.08 3.89 21.98
N CYS A 324 20.64 5.07 21.72
CA CYS A 324 20.23 6.35 22.32
C CYS A 324 19.54 7.29 21.31
N LEU A 325 18.97 6.76 20.23
CA LEU A 325 18.25 7.53 19.22
C LEU A 325 16.77 7.12 19.19
N TYR A 326 15.89 8.05 19.55
CA TYR A 326 14.45 7.87 19.67
C TYR A 326 13.69 8.64 18.58
N PHE A 327 12.44 8.23 18.31
CA PHE A 327 11.63 8.75 17.22
C PHE A 327 10.20 9.05 17.69
N GLU A 328 9.61 10.15 17.21
CA GLU A 328 8.23 10.52 17.56
C GLU A 328 7.18 9.55 17.01
N SER A 329 7.50 8.87 15.90
CA SER A 329 6.63 7.86 15.31
C SER A 329 7.42 6.83 14.50
N LEU A 330 6.78 5.69 14.22
CA LEU A 330 7.37 4.63 13.42
C LEU A 330 7.71 5.09 11.99
N GLN A 331 6.90 5.99 11.40
CA GLN A 331 7.18 6.57 10.08
C GLN A 331 8.51 7.33 10.08
N ILE A 332 8.77 8.12 11.13
CA ILE A 332 10.04 8.86 11.25
C ILE A 332 11.22 7.90 11.45
N LYS A 333 11.03 6.83 12.21
CA LYS A 333 12.05 5.77 12.37
C LYS A 333 12.41 5.13 11.02
N ASN A 334 11.42 4.86 10.17
CA ASN A 334 11.68 4.31 8.84
C ASN A 334 12.40 5.29 7.91
N VAL A 335 11.99 6.57 7.91
CA VAL A 335 12.72 7.64 7.20
C VAL A 335 14.18 7.71 7.65
N TRP A 336 14.42 7.56 8.94
CA TRP A 336 15.78 7.55 9.48
C TRP A 336 16.60 6.35 8.99
N PHE A 337 16.02 5.15 8.87
CA PHE A 337 16.75 3.99 8.35
C PHE A 337 17.23 4.17 6.90
N ASP A 338 16.43 4.82 6.05
CA ASP A 338 16.87 5.17 4.70
C ASP A 338 18.07 6.13 4.74
N ILE A 339 18.04 7.14 5.62
CA ILE A 339 19.14 8.09 5.81
C ILE A 339 20.39 7.41 6.37
N ALA A 340 20.24 6.52 7.35
CA ALA A 340 21.34 5.77 7.95
C ALA A 340 22.05 4.92 6.89
N HIS A 341 21.28 4.29 5.99
CA HIS A 341 21.83 3.57 4.84
C HIS A 341 22.60 4.49 3.88
N LEU A 342 22.02 5.65 3.51
CA LEU A 342 22.69 6.64 2.65
C LEU A 342 24.00 7.18 3.25
N CYS A 343 24.07 7.24 4.58
CA CYS A 343 25.20 7.79 5.31
C CYS A 343 26.21 6.74 5.78
N ASN A 344 25.97 5.44 5.56
CA ASN A 344 26.76 4.33 6.09
C ASN A 344 26.99 4.44 7.62
N LEU A 345 25.91 4.70 8.36
CA LEU A 345 25.95 4.85 9.82
C LEU A 345 26.00 3.53 10.59
#